data_AF-A0A2X3KHZ1-F1
#
_entry.id   AF-A0A2X3KHZ1-F1
#
_cell.length_a   1.000
_cell.length_b   1.000
_cell.length_c   1.000
_cell.angle_alpha   90.00
_cell.angle_beta   90.00
_cell.angle_gamma   90.00
#
_symmetry.space_group_name_H-M   'P 1'
#
loop_
_entity.id
_entity.type
_entity.pdbx_description
1 polymer ?
#
loop_
_entity_poly.entity_id
_entity_poly.type
_entity_poly.pdbx_seq_one_letter_code
_entity_poly.pdbx_strand_id
1 'polypeptide(L)' 'MRIIFDLARYNRIPVIAEGVESEDVARELIKLGCVQAQGYLYQKPMPFSAWDKSGKLVKE' A
#
# COMPACT_ATOMS: atom_id res chain seq x y z
N MET A 1 -8.12 13.35 -4.48
CA MET A 1 -7.85 11.89 -4.44
C MET A 1 -8.95 11.02 -5.07
N ARG A 2 -10.24 11.21 -4.74
CA ARG A 2 -11.33 10.29 -5.15
C ARG A 2 -11.47 10.07 -6.66
N ILE A 3 -11.23 11.10 -7.47
CA ILE A 3 -11.29 11.02 -8.94
C ILE A 3 -10.37 9.93 -9.51
N ILE A 4 -9.17 9.76 -8.94
CA ILE A 4 -8.20 8.74 -9.41
C ILE A 4 -8.75 7.34 -9.15
N PHE A 5 -9.33 7.11 -7.97
CA PHE A 5 -9.93 5.82 -7.63
C PHE A 5 -11.14 5.50 -8.52
N ASP A 6 -11.98 6.49 -8.81
CA ASP A 6 -13.14 6.28 -9.67
C ASP A 6 -12.73 5.98 -11.12
N LEU A 7 -11.71 6.69 -11.64
CA LEU A 7 -11.13 6.41 -12.96
C LEU A 7 -10.52 5.01 -13.03
N ALA A 8 -9.74 4.62 -12.02
CA ALA A 8 -9.10 3.31 -11.99
C ALA A 8 -10.13 2.17 -11.91
N ARG A 9 -11.18 2.32 -11.09
CA ARG A 9 -12.29 1.36 -11.02
C ARG A 9 -13.00 1.21 -12.34
N TYR A 10 -13.35 2.32 -12.98
CA TYR A 10 -14.04 2.32 -14.27
C TYR A 10 -13.23 1.57 -15.34
N ASN A 11 -11.90 1.78 -15.35
CA ASN A 11 -10.99 1.13 -16.29
C ASN A 11 -10.45 -0.24 -15.82
N ARG A 12 -10.87 -0.72 -14.64
CA ARG A 12 -10.37 -1.97 -14.01
C ARG A 12 -8.84 -2.00 -13.83
N ILE A 13 -8.26 -0.85 -13.54
CA ILE A 13 -6.83 -0.68 -13.30
C ILE A 13 -6.56 -0.86 -11.80
N PRO A 14 -5.65 -1.76 -11.38
CA PRO A 14 -5.26 -1.88 -9.98
C PRO A 14 -4.51 -0.63 -9.53
N VAL A 15 -4.71 -0.23 -8.27
CA VAL A 15 -4.07 0.96 -7.68
C VAL A 15 -3.28 0.56 -6.45
N ILE A 16 -2.01 0.96 -6.43
CA ILE A 16 -1.13 0.86 -5.26
C ILE A 16 -0.91 2.27 -4.71
N ALA A 17 -1.18 2.47 -3.42
CA ALA A 17 -0.85 3.72 -2.74
C ALA A 17 0.57 3.64 -2.15
N GLU A 18 1.48 4.48 -2.62
CA GLU A 18 2.85 4.57 -2.10
C GLU A 18 2.98 5.67 -1.03
N GLY A 19 3.97 5.55 -0.15
CA GLY A 19 4.23 6.51 0.93
C GLY A 19 3.28 6.39 2.12
N VAL A 20 2.73 5.20 2.40
CA VAL A 20 1.84 4.98 3.55
C VAL A 20 2.66 4.78 4.83
N GLU A 21 2.66 5.79 5.70
CA GLU A 21 3.50 5.84 6.90
C GLU A 21 2.73 5.73 8.22
N SER A 22 1.41 5.91 8.21
CA SER A 22 0.56 5.83 9.42
C SER A 22 -0.69 4.99 9.20
N GLU A 23 -1.18 4.38 10.28
CA GLU A 23 -2.41 3.60 10.24
C GLU A 23 -3.64 4.44 9.86
N ASP A 24 -3.66 5.72 10.22
CA ASP A 24 -4.74 6.64 9.85
C ASP A 24 -4.81 6.83 8.33
N VAL A 25 -3.66 7.01 7.67
CA VAL A 25 -3.58 7.08 6.20
C VAL A 25 -4.03 5.75 5.59
N ALA A 26 -3.58 4.61 6.12
CA ALA A 26 -4.01 3.30 5.65
C ALA A 26 -5.53 3.09 5.77
N ARG A 27 -6.13 3.49 6.89
CA ARG A 27 -7.57 3.41 7.12
C ARG A 27 -8.36 4.25 6.11
N GLU A 28 -7.91 5.47 5.80
CA GLU A 28 -8.56 6.31 4.80
C GLU A 28 -8.44 5.73 3.38
N LEU A 29 -7.29 5.15 3.03
CA LEU A 29 -7.09 4.47 1.75
C LEU A 29 -8.03 3.25 1.59
N ILE A 30 -8.22 2.47 2.66
CA ILE A 30 -9.17 1.35 2.68
C ILE A 30 -10.61 1.84 2.47
N LYS A 31 -11.01 2.94 3.13
CA LYS A 31 -12.34 3.56 2.92
C LYS A 31 -12.54 4.02 1.47
N LEU A 32 -11.47 4.49 0.83
CA LEU A 32 -11.45 4.83 -0.60
C LEU A 32 -11.33 3.61 -1.51
N GLY A 33 -11.27 2.38 -0.96
CA GLY A 33 -11.21 1.10 -1.67
C GLY A 33 -9.84 0.75 -2.26
N CYS A 34 -8.78 1.40 -1.79
CA CYS A 34 -7.40 1.03 -2.09
C CYS A 34 -6.94 -0.04 -1.10
N VAL A 35 -6.62 -1.23 -1.61
CA VAL A 35 -6.24 -2.39 -0.79
C VAL A 35 -4.80 -2.83 -1.00
N GLN A 36 -4.05 -2.12 -1.86
CA GLN A 36 -2.64 -2.34 -2.10
C GLN A 36 -1.88 -1.08 -1.70
N ALA A 37 -0.84 -1.23 -0.88
CA ALA A 37 -0.07 -0.09 -0.39
C ALA A 37 1.40 -0.44 -0.18
N GLN A 38 2.25 0.57 -0.34
CA GLN A 38 3.66 0.54 0.03
C GLN A 38 3.95 1.73 0.95
N GLY A 39 4.77 1.50 1.97
CA GLY A 39 5.28 2.56 2.81
C GLY A 39 5.84 2.04 4.12
N TYR A 40 6.44 2.93 4.90
CA TYR A 40 7.17 2.57 6.12
C TYR A 40 6.27 2.00 7.21
N LEU A 41 4.95 2.23 7.14
CA LEU A 41 3.99 1.56 8.02
C LEU A 41 4.10 0.02 7.91
N TYR A 42 4.33 -0.46 6.69
CA TYR A 42 4.43 -1.88 6.37
C TYR A 42 5.88 -2.35 6.41
N GLN A 43 6.73 -1.71 5.60
CA GLN A 43 8.14 -2.09 5.47
C GLN A 43 8.96 -0.98 4.82
N LYS A 44 10.18 -0.75 5.32
CA LYS A 44 11.18 0.09 4.64
C LYS A 44 11.84 -0.68 3.48
N PRO A 45 12.39 0.02 2.46
CA PRO A 45 13.28 -0.60 1.49
C PRO A 45 14.39 -1.38 2.17
N MET A 46 14.66 -2.59 1.69
CA MET A 46 15.68 -3.48 2.25
C MET A 46 16.47 -4.17 1.14
N PRO A 47 17.67 -4.67 1.43
CA PRO A 47 18.38 -5.56 0.52
C PRO A 47 17.57 -6.82 0.22
N PHE A 48 17.70 -7.36 -1.00
CA PHE A 48 17.01 -8.59 -1.40
C PHE A 48 17.32 -9.77 -0.45
N SER A 49 18.53 -9.83 0.11
CA SER A 49 18.93 -10.86 1.07
C SER A 49 18.16 -10.84 2.39
N ALA A 50 17.55 -9.70 2.75
CA ALA A 50 16.75 -9.52 3.95
C ALA A 50 15.25 -9.77 3.71
N TRP A 51 14.83 -10.00 2.46
CA TRP A 51 13.43 -10.15 2.13
C TRP A 51 12.89 -11.52 2.55
N ASP A 52 12.01 -11.54 3.54
CA ASP A 52 11.26 -12.73 3.94
C ASP A 52 10.18 -13.07 2.90
N LYS A 53 10.42 -14.14 2.15
CA LYS A 53 9.50 -14.66 1.12
C LYS A 53 8.30 -15.42 1.69
N SER A 54 8.24 -15.63 3.01
CA SER A 54 7.10 -16.27 3.68
C SER A 54 5.85 -15.37 3.73
N GLY A 55 5.98 -14.10 3.38
CA GLY A 55 4.88 -13.12 3.37
C GLY A 55 4.60 -12.51 4.75
N LYS A 56 5.42 -12.80 5.76
CA LYS A 56 5.37 -12.10 7.05
C LYS A 56 6.01 -10.72 6.93
N LEU A 57 5.39 -9.72 7.57
CA LEU A 57 6.01 -8.41 7.71
C LEU A 57 7.16 -8.51 8.71
N VAL A 58 8.38 -8.15 8.29
CA VAL A 58 9.57 -8.12 9.13
C VAL A 58 9.84 -6.68 9.51
N LYS A 59 9.14 -6.17 10.51
CA LYS A 59 9.41 -4.82 11.03
C LYS A 59 10.81 -4.81 11.67
N GLU A 60 11.66 -3.87 11.23
CA GLU A 60 12.90 -3.51 11.95
C GLU A 60 12.60 -3.02 13.36
#